data_AF-A0A1M4JCC3-F1
#
_entry.id   AF-A0A1M4JCC3-F1
#
_cell.length_a   1.000
_cell.length_b   1.000
_cell.length_c   1.000
_cell.angle_alpha   90.00
_cell.angle_beta   90.00
_cell.angle_gamma   90.00
#
_symmetry.space_group_name_H-M   'P 1'
#
loop_
_entity.id
_entity.type
_entity.pdbx_description
1 polymer ?
#
loop_
_entity_poly.entity_id
_entity_poly.type
_entity_poly.pdbx_seq_one_letter_code
_entity_poly.pdbx_strand_id
1 'polypeptide(L)'
;MTRSAVAPPLACLLALAGHVQAAVFINALHYDDATAAGDSGEGVEIVATAGESLSGYKVYLYNGSNPGSAAVYASTAVPAGSLVNCGGQVRIATVGHPQALAPH
;
A
#
# COMPACT_ATOMS: atom_id res chain seq x y z
N MET A 1 -47.98 20.00 -29.99
CA MET A 1 -47.45 18.73 -29.46
C MET A 1 -46.19 19.03 -28.65
N THR A 2 -46.34 19.33 -27.37
CA THR A 2 -45.22 19.56 -26.45
C THR A 2 -44.76 18.22 -25.89
N ARG A 3 -43.56 17.77 -26.26
CA ARG A 3 -42.94 16.57 -25.69
C ARG A 3 -42.48 16.90 -24.27
N SER A 4 -43.21 16.41 -23.26
CA SER A 4 -42.73 16.40 -21.88
C SER A 4 -41.45 15.55 -21.80
N ALA A 5 -40.33 16.20 -21.48
CA ALA A 5 -39.11 15.51 -21.09
C ALA A 5 -39.23 15.15 -19.60
N VAL A 6 -39.40 13.86 -19.31
CA VAL A 6 -39.31 13.32 -17.95
C VAL A 6 -37.83 13.28 -17.59
N ALA A 7 -37.37 14.21 -16.75
CA ALA A 7 -36.03 14.17 -16.19
C ALA A 7 -35.97 13.05 -15.13
N PRO A 8 -35.04 12.09 -15.23
CA PRO A 8 -34.91 11.04 -14.22
C PRO A 8 -34.43 11.68 -12.90
N PRO A 9 -34.89 11.19 -11.73
CA PRO A 9 -34.50 11.73 -10.45
C PRO A 9 -32.99 11.55 -10.25
N LEU A 10 -32.32 12.64 -9.88
CA LEU A 10 -30.86 12.74 -9.63
C LEU A 10 -30.35 11.65 -8.66
N ALA A 11 -31.23 11.09 -7.83
CA ALA A 11 -30.96 9.98 -6.91
C ALA A 11 -30.59 8.65 -7.60
N CYS A 12 -31.10 8.36 -8.81
CA CYS A 12 -30.74 7.13 -9.53
C CYS A 12 -29.33 7.17 -10.14
N LEU A 13 -28.77 8.37 -10.36
CA LEU A 13 -27.45 8.52 -10.98
C LEU A 13 -26.30 8.23 -9.99
N LEU A 14 -26.54 8.34 -8.67
CA LEU A 14 -25.55 8.04 -7.64
C LEU A 14 -25.37 6.53 -7.37
N ALA A 15 -26.35 5.70 -7.75
CA ALA A 15 -26.36 4.27 -7.43
C ALA A 15 -25.53 3.39 -8.39
N LEU A 16 -24.94 3.98 -9.45
CA LEU A 16 -24.10 3.28 -10.43
C LEU A 16 -22.59 3.47 -10.23
N ALA A 17 -22.16 4.14 -9.16
CA ALA A 17 -20.75 4.19 -8.81
C ALA A 17 -20.30 2.79 -8.34
N GLY A 18 -19.86 1.95 -9.28
CA GLY A 18 -19.18 0.71 -8.96
C GLY A 18 -17.98 0.97 -8.05
N HIS A 19 -17.78 0.12 -7.05
CA HIS A 19 -16.60 0.16 -6.22
C HIS A 19 -15.38 -0.13 -7.09
N VAL A 20 -14.57 0.87 -7.39
CA VAL A 20 -13.23 0.61 -7.93
C VAL A 20 -12.43 0.02 -6.76
N GLN A 21 -12.04 -1.25 -6.85
CA GLN A 21 -11.10 -1.78 -5.86
C GLN A 21 -9.75 -1.13 -6.11
N ALA A 22 -9.28 -0.35 -5.14
CA ALA A 22 -7.89 0.07 -5.11
C ALA A 22 -7.00 -1.19 -5.04
N ALA A 23 -6.03 -1.27 -5.94
CA ALA A 23 -4.95 -2.26 -5.81
C ALA A 23 -3.90 -1.69 -4.86
N VAL A 24 -3.48 -2.51 -3.89
CA VAL A 24 -2.34 -2.24 -2.99
C VAL A 24 -1.44 -3.46 -2.99
N PHE A 25 -0.15 -3.27 -3.27
CA PHE A 25 0.81 -4.36 -3.36
C PHE A 25 2.23 -3.91 -3.00
N ILE A 26 3.07 -4.90 -2.67
CA ILE A 26 4.51 -4.69 -2.47
C ILE A 26 5.17 -4.62 -3.84
N ASN A 27 5.78 -3.48 -4.18
CA ASN A 27 6.44 -3.28 -5.46
C ASN A 27 7.92 -3.65 -5.43
N ALA A 28 8.59 -3.35 -4.31
CA ALA A 28 10.00 -3.67 -4.13
C ALA A 28 10.33 -4.00 -2.68
N LEU A 29 11.32 -4.87 -2.53
CA LEU A 29 12.05 -5.09 -1.29
C LEU A 29 13.45 -4.53 -1.50
N HIS A 30 13.78 -3.48 -0.75
CA HIS A 30 15.14 -2.97 -0.65
C HIS A 30 15.85 -3.85 0.37
N TYR A 31 16.69 -4.76 -0.11
CA TYR A 31 17.49 -5.68 0.69
C TYR A 31 18.94 -5.53 0.26
N ASP A 32 19.85 -5.37 1.21
CA ASP A 32 21.28 -5.42 0.94
C ASP A 32 21.88 -6.69 1.55
N ASP A 33 22.57 -7.49 0.74
CA ASP A 33 23.18 -8.73 1.21
C ASP A 33 24.22 -8.40 2.30
N ALA A 34 23.93 -8.78 3.55
CA ALA A 34 24.78 -8.78 4.75
C ALA A 34 26.16 -8.11 4.55
N THR A 35 26.16 -6.77 4.46
CA THR A 35 27.42 -6.02 4.46
C THR A 35 27.92 -5.85 5.89
N ALA A 36 29.23 -5.67 6.07
CA ALA A 36 29.81 -5.43 7.39
C ALA A 36 29.30 -4.13 8.07
N ALA A 37 28.50 -3.32 7.36
CA ALA A 37 27.87 -2.09 7.85
C ALA A 37 26.50 -2.30 8.52
N GLY A 38 25.95 -3.53 8.51
CA GLY A 38 24.61 -3.85 9.02
C GLY A 38 23.48 -3.41 8.08
N ASP A 39 22.23 -3.67 8.48
CA ASP A 39 21.01 -3.46 7.69
C ASP A 39 20.65 -1.97 7.51
N SER A 40 21.44 -1.22 6.73
CA SER A 40 21.27 0.22 6.52
C SER A 40 20.72 0.52 5.13
N GLY A 41 19.58 1.21 5.06
CA GLY A 41 18.91 1.52 3.79
C GLY A 41 17.95 0.44 3.28
N GLU A 42 17.70 -0.60 4.10
CA GLU A 42 16.70 -1.61 3.81
C GLU A 42 15.26 -1.11 4.03
N GLY A 43 14.31 -1.71 3.30
CA GLY A 43 12.92 -1.33 3.40
C GLY A 43 11.99 -1.99 2.41
N VAL A 44 10.72 -1.60 2.49
CA VAL A 44 9.64 -2.10 1.65
C VAL A 44 9.00 -0.92 0.93
N GLU A 45 8.91 -1.01 -0.40
CA GLU A 45 8.15 -0.08 -1.22
C GLU A 45 6.75 -0.66 -1.49
N ILE A 46 5.74 0.13 -1.18
CA ILE A 46 4.33 -0.19 -1.37
C ILE A 46 3.75 0.75 -2.42
N VAL A 47 3.07 0.16 -3.40
CA VAL A 47 2.34 0.90 -4.44
C VAL A 47 0.85 0.70 -4.25
N ALA A 48 0.11 1.78 -4.46
CA ALA A 48 -1.34 1.76 -4.55
C ALA A 48 -1.86 2.50 -5.78
N THR A 49 -3.11 2.22 -6.16
CA THR A 49 -3.87 3.06 -7.09
C THR A 49 -3.83 4.53 -6.64
N ALA A 50 -3.72 5.49 -7.57
CA ALA A 50 -3.55 6.91 -7.24
C ALA A 50 -4.57 7.48 -6.24
N GLY A 51 -5.85 7.06 -6.33
CA GLY A 51 -6.91 7.52 -5.43
C GLY A 51 -6.81 6.95 -4.01
N GLU A 52 -6.04 5.88 -3.82
CA GLU A 52 -5.92 5.19 -2.53
C GLU A 52 -4.85 5.87 -1.66
N SER A 53 -5.22 6.12 -0.41
CA SER A 53 -4.25 6.52 0.61
C SER A 53 -3.73 5.28 1.30
N LEU A 54 -2.42 5.19 1.49
CA LEU A 54 -1.80 4.10 2.26
C LEU A 54 -1.87 4.33 3.77
N SER A 55 -2.45 5.45 4.23
CA SER A 55 -2.70 5.68 5.66
C SER A 55 -3.61 4.60 6.25
N GLY A 56 -3.22 4.06 7.39
CA GLY A 56 -3.97 3.00 8.09
C GLY A 56 -3.54 1.59 7.71
N TYR A 57 -2.77 1.42 6.63
CA TYR A 57 -2.07 0.16 6.35
C TYR A 57 -0.88 -0.02 7.29
N LYS A 58 -0.51 -1.28 7.49
CA LYS A 58 0.69 -1.67 8.23
C LYS A 58 1.43 -2.77 7.48
N VAL A 59 2.76 -2.70 7.48
CA VAL A 59 3.62 -3.81 7.10
C VAL A 59 3.91 -4.62 8.34
N TYR A 60 3.72 -5.94 8.26
CA TYR A 60 4.05 -6.90 9.30
C TYR A 60 5.20 -7.77 8.83
N LEU A 61 6.25 -7.85 9.64
CA LEU A 61 7.44 -8.64 9.33
C LEU A 61 7.40 -9.94 10.14
N TYR A 62 7.56 -11.05 9.44
CA TYR A 62 7.50 -12.39 10.00
C TYR A 62 8.86 -13.06 9.91
N ASN A 63 9.23 -13.82 10.94
CA ASN A 63 10.44 -14.65 10.95
C ASN A 63 10.12 -16.03 11.52
N GLY A 64 10.67 -17.08 10.91
CA GLY A 64 10.57 -18.47 11.33
C GLY A 64 11.10 -19.42 10.26
N SER A 65 11.40 -20.66 10.65
CA SER A 65 12.01 -21.66 9.75
C SER A 65 11.08 -22.16 8.65
N ASN A 66 9.77 -21.94 8.77
CA ASN A 66 8.77 -22.22 7.75
C ASN A 66 7.53 -21.32 7.96
N PRO A 67 6.63 -21.20 6.97
CA PRO A 67 5.44 -20.35 7.09
C PRO A 67 4.52 -20.69 8.27
N GLY A 68 4.44 -21.97 8.66
CA GLY A 68 3.57 -22.42 9.76
C GLY A 68 4.13 -22.09 11.15
N SER A 69 5.43 -21.85 11.27
CA SER A 69 6.10 -21.49 12.54
C SER A 69 6.58 -20.04 12.56
N ALA A 70 6.26 -19.24 11.54
CA ALA A 70 6.67 -17.84 11.47
C ALA A 70 5.88 -16.97 12.44
N ALA A 71 6.58 -16.18 13.25
CA ALA A 71 6.00 -15.22 14.18
C ALA A 71 6.24 -13.80 13.68
N VAL A 72 5.26 -12.91 13.91
CA VAL A 72 5.46 -11.47 13.73
C VAL A 72 6.53 -11.01 14.71
N TYR A 73 7.61 -10.42 14.22
CA TYR A 73 8.64 -9.82 15.09
C TYR A 73 8.61 -8.29 15.08
N ALA A 74 8.04 -7.67 14.04
CA ALA A 74 7.89 -6.23 13.95
C ALA A 74 6.69 -5.82 13.09
N SER A 75 6.22 -4.59 13.29
CA SER A 75 5.24 -3.97 12.40
C SER A 75 5.48 -2.46 12.29
N THR A 76 5.31 -1.92 11.09
CA THR A 76 5.51 -0.49 10.81
C THR A 76 4.27 0.07 10.13
N ALA A 77 3.80 1.23 10.59
CA ALA A 77 2.70 1.95 9.94
C ALA A 77 3.17 2.51 8.58
N VAL A 78 2.32 2.40 7.56
CA VAL A 78 2.62 2.94 6.23
C VAL A 78 2.17 4.40 6.19
N PRO A 79 3.01 5.35 5.72
CA PRO A 79 2.59 6.71 5.43
C PRO A 79 1.48 6.75 4.37
N ALA A 80 0.79 7.88 4.24
CA ALA A 80 -0.22 8.07 3.18
C ALA A 80 0.29 7.78 1.76
N GLY A 81 1.59 7.95 1.55
CA GLY A 81 2.26 7.84 0.26
C GLY A 81 2.17 9.12 -0.57
N SER A 82 3.04 9.21 -1.58
CA SER A 82 3.14 10.33 -2.50
C SER A 82 2.58 9.93 -3.87
N LEU A 83 1.93 10.86 -4.57
CA LEU A 83 1.56 10.65 -5.97
C LEU A 83 2.81 10.68 -6.84
N VAL A 84 3.00 9.66 -7.66
CA VAL A 84 4.10 9.53 -8.61
C VAL A 84 3.55 9.24 -9.99
N ASN A 85 4.13 9.85 -11.01
CA ASN A 85 3.74 9.64 -12.41
C ASN A 85 4.74 8.72 -13.10
N CYS A 86 4.33 7.48 -13.36
CA CYS A 86 5.15 6.42 -13.97
C CYS A 86 4.55 5.96 -15.31
N GLY A 87 4.13 6.90 -16.17
CA GLY A 87 3.28 6.62 -17.34
C GLY A 87 1.78 6.52 -17.01
N GLY A 88 1.46 6.56 -15.72
CA GLY A 88 0.16 6.79 -15.11
C GLY A 88 0.38 7.22 -13.65
N GLN A 89 -0.65 7.78 -13.01
CA GLN A 89 -0.54 8.15 -11.60
C GLN A 89 -0.71 6.93 -10.70
N VAL A 90 0.19 6.78 -9.74
CA VAL A 90 0.13 5.82 -8.64
C VAL A 90 0.47 6.51 -7.33
N ARG A 91 0.16 5.87 -6.20
CA ARG A 91 0.64 6.28 -4.88
C ARG A 91 1.79 5.37 -4.47
N ILE A 92 2.89 5.93 -3.97
CA ILE A 92 4.04 5.16 -3.49
C ILE A 92 4.38 5.58 -2.06
N ALA A 93 4.63 4.60 -1.19
CA ALA A 93 5.22 4.81 0.13
C ALA A 93 6.35 3.82 0.36
N THR A 94 7.40 4.26 1.03
CA THR A 94 8.48 3.40 1.51
C THR A 94 8.46 3.35 3.03
N VAL A 95 8.58 2.17 3.59
CA VAL A 95 8.84 1.97 5.02
C VAL A 95 10.22 1.37 5.19
N GLY A 96 11.03 1.96 6.06
CA GLY A 96 12.34 1.40 6.40
C GLY A 96 12.20 0.11 7.22
N HIS A 97 13.19 -0.77 7.11
CA HIS A 97 13.30 -1.90 8.02
C HIS A 97 13.46 -1.37 9.45
N PRO A 98 12.58 -1.74 10.40
CA PRO A 98 12.80 -1.42 11.79
C PRO A 98 13.98 -2.25 12.29
N GLN A 99 15.09 -1.61 12.65
CA GLN A 99 16.20 -2.27 13.35
C GLN A 99 15.62 -2.92 14.61
N ALA A 100 15.45 -4.24 14.59
CA ALA A 100 14.92 -4.94 15.74
C ALA A 100 15.89 -4.74 16.90
N LEU A 101 15.39 -4.23 18.03
CA LEU A 101 16.14 -4.17 19.28
C LEU A 101 16.28 -5.58 19.87
N ALA A 102 17.06 -6.46 19.25
CA ALA A 102 17.47 -7.74 19.81
C ALA A 102 18.79 -8.22 19.20
N PRO A 103 19.71 -8.77 20.02
CA PRO A 103 21.06 -9.11 19.59
C PRO A 103 21.06 -10.34 18.67
N HIS A 104 21.82 -10.24 17.57
CA HIS A 104 22.25 -11.39 16.77
C HIS A 104 23.06 -12.38 17.61
#